data_AF-A0A9X1HCJ2-F1
#
_entry.id   AF-A0A9X1HCJ2-F1
#
_cell.length_a   1.000
_cell.length_b   1.000
_cell.length_c   1.000
_cell.angle_alpha   90.00
_cell.angle_beta   90.00
_cell.angle_gamma   90.00
#
_symmetry.space_group_name_H-M   'P 1'
#
loop_
_entity.id
_entity.type
_entity.pdbx_description
1 polymer ?
#
loop_
_entity_poly.entity_id
_entity_poly.type
_entity_poly.pdbx_seq_one_letter_code
_entity_poly.pdbx_strand_id
1 'polypeptide(L)'
;MEMTLKTNGEQEQKSKSAKLILLFAMVSMTMMFAGLTSAFVVSKSRADWLKDFQIPIAFFYSTAVIIACSVAFYLAKKAIQKNNRSATSAYLLATLVLGILFVALQITGFGQIIESGYYPTGQGSSITTTFLYVIALMHLLHVAGGLISLLIIIYNHFKQKYNNTQTLGIELGAMYWHFLDLLWVLLFLFLYFFK
;
A
#
# COMPACT_ATOMS: atom_id res chain seq x y z
N MET A 1 -28.91 28.95 -14.80
CA MET A 1 -28.79 27.64 -15.47
C MET A 1 -27.42 27.45 -16.11
N GLU A 2 -26.81 28.47 -16.73
CA GLU A 2 -25.45 28.37 -17.29
C GLU A 2 -24.33 28.31 -16.22
N MET A 3 -24.48 29.02 -15.10
CA MET A 3 -23.47 29.04 -14.02
C MET A 3 -23.36 27.68 -13.29
N THR A 4 -24.45 26.92 -13.23
CA THR A 4 -24.52 25.55 -12.67
C THR A 4 -23.94 24.49 -13.62
N LEU A 5 -23.97 24.74 -14.94
CA LEU A 5 -23.38 23.83 -15.93
C LEU A 5 -21.85 23.99 -16.00
N LYS A 6 -21.33 25.22 -15.90
CA LYS A 6 -19.89 25.48 -15.84
C LYS A 6 -19.22 24.86 -14.60
N THR A 7 -19.86 24.98 -13.43
CA THR A 7 -19.35 24.42 -12.17
C THR A 7 -19.34 22.89 -12.14
N ASN A 8 -20.31 22.23 -12.78
CA ASN A 8 -20.30 20.76 -12.96
C ASN A 8 -19.19 20.30 -13.93
N GLY A 9 -18.98 21.01 -15.04
CA GLY A 9 -17.92 20.69 -16.01
C GLY A 9 -16.50 20.81 -15.42
N GLU A 10 -16.25 21.85 -14.63
CA GLU A 10 -14.96 22.06 -13.95
C GLU A 10 -14.67 20.99 -12.88
N GLN A 11 -15.69 20.55 -12.12
CA GLN A 11 -15.56 19.48 -11.14
C GLN A 11 -15.30 18.12 -11.79
N GLU A 12 -15.97 17.83 -12.91
CA GLU A 12 -15.75 16.61 -13.69
C GLU A 12 -14.35 16.57 -14.30
N GLN A 13 -13.88 17.69 -14.85
CA GLN A 13 -12.54 17.80 -15.41
C GLN A 13 -11.46 17.66 -14.33
N LYS A 14 -11.64 18.29 -13.15
CA LYS A 14 -10.75 18.09 -11.99
C LYS A 14 -10.72 16.63 -11.53
N SER A 15 -11.86 15.93 -11.54
CA SER A 15 -11.93 14.51 -11.19
C SER A 15 -11.15 13.64 -12.17
N LYS A 16 -11.36 13.85 -13.46
CA LYS A 16 -10.65 13.13 -14.52
C LYS A 16 -9.15 13.36 -14.43
N SER A 17 -8.71 14.62 -14.29
CA SER A 17 -7.29 14.97 -14.14
C SER A 17 -6.67 14.34 -12.89
N ALA A 18 -7.35 14.37 -11.74
CA ALA A 18 -6.83 13.80 -10.50
C ALA A 18 -6.67 12.26 -10.59
N LYS A 19 -7.64 11.57 -11.22
CA LYS A 19 -7.55 10.12 -11.48
C LYS A 19 -6.40 9.80 -12.44
N LEU A 20 -6.19 10.61 -13.48
CA LEU A 20 -5.08 10.42 -14.42
C LEU A 20 -3.71 10.62 -13.77
N ILE A 21 -3.55 11.66 -12.93
CA ILE A 21 -2.31 11.90 -12.17
C ILE A 21 -2.04 10.72 -11.23
N LEU A 22 -3.08 10.22 -10.54
CA LEU A 22 -2.94 9.05 -9.67
C LEU A 22 -2.54 7.81 -10.47
N LEU A 23 -3.14 7.59 -11.64
CA LEU A 23 -2.79 6.48 -12.52
C LEU A 23 -1.33 6.55 -12.98
N PHE A 24 -0.87 7.72 -13.40
CA PHE A 24 0.53 7.93 -13.77
C PHE A 24 1.47 7.63 -12.60
N ALA A 25 1.12 8.06 -11.39
CA ALA A 25 1.88 7.75 -10.17
C ALA A 25 1.94 6.23 -9.91
N MET A 26 0.81 5.51 -10.04
CA MET A 26 0.74 4.05 -9.87
C MET A 26 1.59 3.31 -10.90
N VAL A 27 1.56 3.73 -12.17
CA VAL A 27 2.42 3.17 -13.22
C VAL A 27 3.90 3.40 -12.91
N SER A 28 4.27 4.62 -12.50
CA SER A 28 5.64 4.94 -12.11
C SER A 28 6.14 4.07 -10.94
N MET A 29 5.32 3.92 -9.89
CA MET A 29 5.60 3.01 -8.77
C MET A 29 5.81 1.58 -9.25
N THR A 30 4.93 1.09 -10.13
CA THR A 30 5.04 -0.28 -10.70
C THR A 30 6.37 -0.47 -11.43
N MET A 31 6.78 0.50 -12.25
CA MET A 31 8.05 0.45 -12.98
C MET A 31 9.26 0.44 -12.04
N MET A 32 9.23 1.23 -10.96
CA MET A 32 10.28 1.24 -9.94
C MET A 32 10.42 -0.12 -9.26
N PHE A 33 9.32 -0.71 -8.80
CA PHE A 33 9.36 -2.05 -8.20
C PHE A 33 9.76 -3.13 -9.20
N ALA A 34 9.27 -3.07 -10.45
CA ALA A 34 9.67 -3.98 -11.51
C ALA A 34 11.20 -3.94 -11.76
N GLY A 35 11.79 -2.73 -11.77
CA GLY A 35 13.24 -2.55 -11.87
C GLY A 35 14.01 -3.17 -10.71
N LEU A 36 13.55 -2.95 -9.48
CA LEU A 36 14.16 -3.54 -8.28
C LEU A 36 14.03 -5.07 -8.27
N THR A 37 12.88 -5.62 -8.63
CA THR A 37 12.69 -7.07 -8.74
C THR A 37 13.51 -7.68 -9.87
N SER A 38 13.68 -6.98 -11.00
CA SER A 38 14.55 -7.43 -12.09
C SER A 38 16.01 -7.49 -11.66
N ALA A 39 16.49 -6.45 -10.97
CA ALA A 39 17.83 -6.43 -10.39
C ALA A 39 18.04 -7.56 -9.37
N PHE A 40 17.00 -7.92 -8.61
CA PHE A 40 17.01 -9.07 -7.71
C PHE A 40 17.13 -10.40 -8.47
N VAL A 41 16.34 -10.63 -9.53
CA VAL A 41 16.42 -11.86 -10.35
C VAL A 41 17.80 -12.01 -10.97
N VAL A 42 18.34 -10.95 -11.58
CA VAL A 42 19.67 -11.01 -12.22
C VAL A 42 20.77 -11.27 -11.18
N SER A 43 20.64 -10.69 -9.99
CA SER A 43 21.61 -10.88 -8.90
C SER A 43 21.55 -12.28 -8.28
N LYS A 44 20.45 -13.03 -8.45
CA LYS A 44 20.34 -14.45 -8.03
C LYS A 44 21.31 -15.39 -8.75
N SER A 45 21.83 -14.99 -9.92
CA SER A 45 22.83 -15.77 -10.67
C SER A 45 24.23 -15.76 -10.03
N ARG A 46 24.46 -14.93 -8.99
CA ARG A 46 25.77 -14.85 -8.31
C ARG A 46 25.96 -16.02 -7.33
N ALA A 47 27.22 -16.44 -7.17
CA ALA A 47 27.61 -17.55 -6.31
C ALA A 47 27.30 -17.32 -4.81
N ASP A 48 27.26 -16.05 -4.37
CA ASP A 48 27.01 -15.67 -2.97
C ASP A 48 25.52 -15.61 -2.58
N TRP A 49 24.64 -16.22 -3.37
CA TRP A 49 23.20 -16.20 -3.11
C TRP A 49 22.81 -17.17 -1.99
N LEU A 50 22.19 -16.64 -0.94
CA LEU A 50 21.63 -17.44 0.16
C LEU A 50 20.38 -18.20 -0.31
N LYS A 51 20.53 -19.50 -0.55
CA LYS A 51 19.44 -20.40 -0.99
C LYS A 51 18.48 -20.81 0.14
N ASP A 52 18.84 -20.55 1.40
CA ASP A 52 18.10 -20.99 2.59
C ASP A 52 17.49 -19.85 3.40
N PHE A 53 17.12 -18.74 2.74
CA PHE A 53 16.40 -17.67 3.43
C PHE A 53 15.01 -18.16 3.88
N GLN A 54 14.81 -18.27 5.19
CA GLN A 54 13.53 -18.61 5.79
C GLN A 54 12.73 -17.32 5.99
N ILE A 55 11.68 -17.14 5.19
CA ILE A 55 10.79 -15.99 5.33
C ILE A 55 10.07 -16.11 6.68
N PRO A 56 10.18 -15.11 7.58
CA PRO A 56 9.50 -15.17 8.86
C PRO A 56 7.99 -15.28 8.71
N ILE A 57 7.36 -16.03 9.62
CA ILE A 57 5.90 -16.20 9.70
C ILE A 57 5.16 -14.85 9.78
N ALA A 58 5.81 -13.80 10.29
CA ALA A 58 5.29 -12.44 10.32
C ALA A 58 4.84 -11.92 8.94
N PHE A 59 5.51 -12.30 7.85
CA PHE A 59 5.15 -11.89 6.49
C PHE A 59 3.88 -12.57 5.96
N PHE A 60 3.56 -13.77 6.45
CA PHE A 60 2.29 -14.44 6.12
C PHE A 60 1.13 -13.75 6.84
N TYR A 61 1.30 -13.41 8.12
CA TYR A 61 0.32 -12.63 8.87
C TYR A 61 0.12 -11.24 8.26
N SER A 62 1.19 -10.55 7.83
CA SER A 62 1.06 -9.24 7.20
C SER A 62 0.28 -9.30 5.88
N THR A 63 0.48 -10.37 5.09
CA THR A 63 -0.30 -10.61 3.86
C THR A 63 -1.78 -10.88 4.16
N ALA A 64 -2.10 -11.64 5.21
CA ALA A 64 -3.50 -11.82 5.62
C ALA A 64 -4.14 -10.50 6.10
N VAL A 65 -3.39 -9.70 6.86
CA VAL A 65 -3.83 -8.39 7.36
C VAL A 65 -4.07 -7.41 6.21
N ILE A 66 -3.22 -7.37 5.18
CA ILE A 66 -3.41 -6.46 4.05
C ILE A 66 -4.63 -6.82 3.21
N ILE A 67 -4.91 -8.12 3.04
CA ILE A 67 -6.14 -8.59 2.37
C ILE A 67 -7.38 -8.17 3.18
N ALA A 68 -7.34 -8.35 4.50
CA ALA A 68 -8.42 -7.88 5.38
C ALA A 68 -8.59 -6.35 5.31
N CYS A 69 -7.48 -5.60 5.22
CA CYS A 69 -7.47 -4.15 5.07
C CYS A 69 -8.15 -3.72 3.76
N SER A 70 -7.83 -4.37 2.65
CA SER A 70 -8.45 -4.16 1.34
C SER A 70 -9.97 -4.36 1.41
N VAL A 71 -10.43 -5.45 2.03
CA VAL A 71 -11.87 -5.73 2.21
C VAL A 71 -12.53 -4.65 3.09
N ALA A 72 -11.89 -4.23 4.18
CA ALA A 72 -12.39 -3.18 5.06
C ALA A 72 -12.54 -1.83 4.32
N PHE A 73 -11.56 -1.45 3.49
CA PHE A 73 -11.63 -0.24 2.67
C PHE A 73 -12.77 -0.32 1.65
N TYR A 74 -12.93 -1.46 0.98
CA TYR A 74 -14.01 -1.68 0.02
C TYR A 74 -15.39 -1.54 0.69
N LEU A 75 -15.56 -2.12 1.88
CA LEU A 75 -16.78 -1.98 2.67
C LEU A 75 -17.03 -0.54 3.13
N ALA A 76 -15.98 0.20 3.50
CA ALA A 76 -16.07 1.63 3.82
C ALA A 76 -16.64 2.44 2.64
N LYS A 77 -16.11 2.20 1.43
CA LYS A 77 -16.59 2.84 0.20
C LYS A 77 -18.06 2.51 -0.08
N LYS A 78 -18.45 1.25 0.06
CA LYS A 78 -19.84 0.80 -0.13
C LYS A 78 -20.79 1.39 0.91
N ALA A 79 -20.35 1.54 2.16
CA ALA A 79 -21.14 2.16 3.23
C ALA A 79 -21.39 3.65 2.97
N ILE A 80 -20.41 4.37 2.41
CA ILE A 80 -20.55 5.77 2.00
C ILE A 80 -21.60 5.93 0.90
N GLN A 81 -21.57 5.06 -0.10
CA GLN A 81 -22.56 5.08 -1.19
C GLN A 81 -23.99 4.81 -0.70
N LYS A 82 -24.13 4.06 0.40
CA LYS A 82 -25.42 3.83 1.08
C LYS A 82 -25.78 4.93 2.09
N ASN A 83 -25.00 6.02 2.14
CA ASN A 83 -25.19 7.16 3.06
C ASN A 83 -25.16 6.76 4.56
N ASN A 84 -24.54 5.62 4.89
CA ASN A 84 -24.45 5.13 6.27
C ASN A 84 -23.14 5.60 6.92
N ARG A 85 -23.17 6.81 7.49
CA ARG A 85 -22.00 7.48 8.07
C ARG A 85 -21.38 6.74 9.25
N SER A 86 -22.18 6.12 10.10
CA SER A 86 -21.68 5.37 11.26
C SER A 86 -20.85 4.17 10.81
N ALA A 87 -21.41 3.37 9.88
CA ALA A 87 -20.71 2.22 9.30
C ALA A 87 -19.43 2.64 8.56
N THR A 88 -19.46 3.73 7.77
CA THR A 88 -18.27 4.28 7.12
C THR A 88 -17.15 4.57 8.11
N SER A 89 -17.48 5.24 9.21
CA SER A 89 -16.49 5.65 10.22
C SER A 89 -15.86 4.42 10.87
N ALA A 90 -16.67 3.42 11.21
CA ALA A 90 -16.20 2.15 11.76
C ALA A 90 -15.27 1.42 10.78
N TYR A 91 -15.66 1.31 9.50
CA TYR A 91 -14.81 0.65 8.51
C TYR A 91 -13.52 1.40 8.25
N LEU A 92 -13.53 2.74 8.09
CA LEU A 92 -12.32 3.53 7.89
C LEU A 92 -11.34 3.43 9.08
N LEU A 93 -11.86 3.44 10.31
CA LEU A 93 -11.06 3.22 11.51
C LEU A 93 -10.49 1.79 11.55
N ALA A 94 -11.28 0.79 11.18
CA ALA A 94 -10.79 -0.58 11.05
C ALA A 94 -9.66 -0.67 10.02
N THR A 95 -9.78 0.00 8.86
CA THR A 95 -8.71 0.06 7.85
C THR A 95 -7.46 0.72 8.39
N LEU A 96 -7.60 1.78 9.19
CA LEU A 96 -6.47 2.46 9.83
C LEU A 96 -5.73 1.53 10.80
N VAL A 97 -6.48 0.83 11.66
CA VAL A 97 -5.92 -0.13 12.61
C VAL A 97 -5.22 -1.28 11.89
N LEU A 98 -5.82 -1.82 10.83
CA LEU A 98 -5.21 -2.87 10.00
C LEU A 98 -3.94 -2.37 9.29
N GLY A 99 -3.93 -1.14 8.79
CA GLY A 99 -2.74 -0.53 8.18
C GLY A 99 -1.60 -0.33 9.19
N ILE A 100 -1.90 0.12 10.41
CA ILE A 100 -0.89 0.23 11.48
C ILE A 100 -0.38 -1.15 11.88
N LEU A 101 -1.27 -2.14 12.00
CA LEU A 101 -0.89 -3.52 12.30
C LEU A 101 0.02 -4.10 11.23
N PHE A 102 -0.26 -3.83 9.95
CA PHE A 102 0.61 -4.22 8.84
C PHE A 102 2.02 -3.65 8.97
N VAL A 103 2.14 -2.34 9.26
CA VAL A 103 3.43 -1.68 9.50
C VAL A 103 4.16 -2.30 10.69
N ALA A 104 3.47 -2.57 11.79
CA ALA A 104 4.04 -3.21 12.97
C ALA A 104 4.57 -4.62 12.66
N LEU A 105 3.78 -5.46 11.99
CA LEU A 105 4.19 -6.80 11.56
C LEU A 105 5.40 -6.77 10.63
N GLN A 106 5.46 -5.77 9.76
CA GLN A 106 6.58 -5.57 8.87
C GLN A 106 7.88 -5.25 9.64
N ILE A 107 7.81 -4.33 10.62
CA ILE A 107 8.95 -3.99 11.48
C ILE A 107 9.40 -5.21 12.30
N THR A 108 8.46 -5.97 12.87
CA THR A 108 8.77 -7.21 13.59
C THR A 108 9.40 -8.26 12.67
N GLY A 109 8.90 -8.42 11.45
CA GLY A 109 9.48 -9.32 10.45
C GLY A 109 10.92 -8.94 10.10
N PHE A 110 11.23 -7.65 9.96
CA PHE A 110 12.61 -7.18 9.78
C PHE A 110 13.48 -7.39 11.01
N GLY A 111 12.94 -7.14 12.21
CA GLY A 111 13.64 -7.44 13.47
C GLY A 111 14.10 -8.90 13.54
N GLN A 112 13.21 -9.84 13.21
CA GLN A 112 13.53 -11.27 13.17
C GLN A 112 14.60 -11.63 12.13
N ILE A 113 14.62 -10.94 10.99
CA ILE A 113 15.65 -11.15 9.95
C ILE A 113 17.02 -10.67 10.44
N ILE A 114 17.09 -9.52 11.11
CA ILE A 114 18.34 -9.00 11.71
C ILE A 114 18.81 -9.92 12.84
N GLU A 115 17.90 -10.38 13.69
CA GLU A 115 18.20 -11.28 14.81
C GLU A 115 18.70 -12.65 14.34
N SER A 116 18.27 -13.09 13.15
CA SER A 116 18.77 -14.30 12.47
C SER A 116 20.16 -14.12 11.84
N GLY A 117 20.84 -12.98 12.05
CA GLY A 117 22.18 -12.69 11.55
C GLY A 117 22.24 -12.12 10.13
N TYR A 118 21.09 -11.84 9.49
CA TYR A 118 21.04 -11.24 8.17
C TYR A 118 21.00 -9.72 8.27
N TYR A 119 22.19 -9.12 8.32
CA TYR A 119 22.33 -7.66 8.38
C TYR A 119 22.21 -7.01 7.00
N PRO A 120 21.55 -5.85 6.87
CA PRO A 120 21.47 -5.10 5.62
C PRO A 120 22.80 -4.43 5.21
N THR A 121 23.68 -4.14 6.19
CA THR A 121 25.01 -3.55 6.00
C THR A 121 26.01 -4.12 7.02
N GLY A 122 27.27 -4.37 6.60
CA GLY A 122 28.34 -4.89 7.47
C GLY A 122 29.10 -6.10 6.91
N GLN A 123 30.04 -6.65 7.69
CA GLN A 123 30.94 -7.74 7.27
C GLN A 123 30.27 -9.12 7.13
N GLY A 124 29.00 -9.27 7.56
CA GLY A 124 28.17 -10.47 7.38
C GLY A 124 26.99 -10.26 6.43
N SER A 125 26.95 -9.14 5.69
CA SER A 125 25.82 -8.81 4.82
C SER A 125 25.96 -9.49 3.46
N SER A 126 24.91 -10.21 3.06
CA SER A 126 24.77 -10.71 1.70
C SER A 126 24.07 -9.66 0.82
N ILE A 127 24.43 -9.64 -0.45
CA ILE A 127 23.76 -8.81 -1.46
C ILE A 127 22.25 -9.11 -1.48
N THR A 128 21.86 -10.38 -1.27
CA THR A 128 20.46 -10.82 -1.18
C THR A 128 19.70 -10.09 -0.06
N THR A 129 20.26 -10.05 1.15
CA THR A 129 19.64 -9.38 2.30
C THR A 129 19.45 -7.89 2.02
N THR A 130 20.46 -7.21 1.45
CA THR A 130 20.35 -5.79 1.12
C THR A 130 19.22 -5.51 0.13
N PHE A 131 19.07 -6.30 -0.94
CA PHE A 131 17.96 -6.11 -1.89
C PHE A 131 16.58 -6.35 -1.26
N LEU A 132 16.44 -7.39 -0.43
CA LEU A 132 15.19 -7.67 0.30
C LEU A 132 14.79 -6.48 1.17
N TYR A 133 15.75 -5.92 1.90
CA TYR A 133 15.55 -4.72 2.73
C TYR A 133 15.16 -3.50 1.90
N VAL A 134 15.84 -3.24 0.78
CA VAL A 134 15.54 -2.08 -0.07
C VAL A 134 14.13 -2.17 -0.66
N ILE A 135 13.74 -3.33 -1.20
CA ILE A 135 12.39 -3.55 -1.77
C ILE A 135 11.33 -3.30 -0.69
N ALA A 136 11.51 -3.89 0.48
CA ALA A 136 10.51 -3.80 1.51
C ALA A 136 10.47 -2.45 2.23
N LEU A 137 11.61 -1.77 2.41
CA LEU A 137 11.67 -0.42 2.95
C LEU A 137 11.02 0.58 1.98
N MET A 138 11.28 0.43 0.67
CA MET A 138 10.55 1.21 -0.33
C MET A 138 9.05 0.96 -0.26
N HIS A 139 8.62 -0.30 -0.16
CA HIS A 139 7.20 -0.60 0.01
C HIS A 139 6.61 0.05 1.28
N LEU A 140 7.33 -0.05 2.40
CA LEU A 140 6.91 0.52 3.68
C LEU A 140 6.73 2.04 3.60
N LEU A 141 7.63 2.75 2.90
CA LEU A 141 7.50 4.19 2.66
C LEU A 141 6.24 4.54 1.87
N HIS A 142 5.89 3.74 0.86
CA HIS A 142 4.65 3.95 0.09
C HIS A 142 3.41 3.67 0.94
N VAL A 143 3.42 2.62 1.76
CA VAL A 143 2.34 2.33 2.72
C VAL A 143 2.18 3.45 3.74
N ALA A 144 3.28 4.05 4.22
CA ALA A 144 3.22 5.22 5.09
C ALA A 144 2.54 6.42 4.39
N GLY A 145 2.85 6.66 3.11
CA GLY A 145 2.14 7.65 2.28
C GLY A 145 0.65 7.33 2.14
N GLY A 146 0.30 6.05 1.97
CA GLY A 146 -1.08 5.56 1.97
C GLY A 146 -1.78 5.88 3.28
N LEU A 147 -1.15 5.56 4.41
CA LEU A 147 -1.67 5.79 5.76
C LEU A 147 -1.95 7.26 6.02
N ILE A 148 -1.07 8.16 5.57
CA ILE A 148 -1.28 9.61 5.63
C ILE A 148 -2.52 10.02 4.81
N SER A 149 -2.67 9.49 3.59
CA SER A 149 -3.86 9.73 2.76
C SER A 149 -5.15 9.24 3.45
N LEU A 150 -5.12 8.07 4.08
CA LEU A 150 -6.24 7.53 4.84
C LEU A 150 -6.60 8.41 6.04
N LEU A 151 -5.60 8.92 6.78
CA LEU A 151 -5.83 9.87 7.88
C LEU A 151 -6.50 11.17 7.38
N ILE A 152 -6.09 11.69 6.23
CA ILE A 152 -6.71 12.87 5.61
C ILE A 152 -8.17 12.58 5.23
N ILE A 153 -8.47 11.39 4.71
CA ILE A 153 -9.84 10.96 4.40
C ILE A 153 -10.68 10.85 5.67
N ILE A 154 -10.15 10.23 6.73
CA ILE A 154 -10.84 10.11 8.02
C ILE A 154 -11.12 11.52 8.58
N TYR A 155 -10.12 12.40 8.60
CA TYR A 155 -10.28 13.77 9.08
C TYR A 155 -11.36 14.54 8.30
N ASN A 156 -11.35 14.47 6.96
CA ASN A 156 -12.36 15.12 6.13
C ASN A 156 -13.76 14.51 6.30
N HIS A 157 -13.85 13.21 6.61
CA HIS A 157 -15.10 12.53 6.93
C HIS A 157 -15.69 13.00 8.25
N PHE A 158 -14.87 13.14 9.30
CA PHE A 158 -15.31 13.73 10.57
C PHE A 158 -15.73 15.20 10.44
N LYS A 159 -15.08 15.97 9.56
CA LYS A 159 -15.44 17.36 9.26
C LYS A 159 -16.72 17.53 8.43
N GLN A 160 -17.44 16.44 8.12
CA GLN A 160 -18.66 16.44 7.30
C GLN A 160 -18.45 17.03 5.89
N LYS A 161 -17.21 17.05 5.40
CA LYS A 161 -16.86 17.65 4.11
C LYS A 161 -17.24 16.75 2.93
N TYR A 162 -17.57 15.48 3.19
CA TYR A 162 -18.07 14.55 2.19
C TYR A 162 -19.59 14.59 2.11
N ASN A 163 -20.09 15.12 0.99
CA ASN A 163 -21.47 14.98 0.55
C ASN A 163 -21.56 13.81 -0.46
N ASN A 164 -22.75 13.22 -0.67
CA ASN A 164 -22.93 12.07 -1.57
C ASN A 164 -22.40 12.28 -3.00
N THR A 165 -22.22 13.53 -3.42
CA THR A 165 -21.71 13.96 -4.72
C THR A 165 -20.19 14.19 -4.78
N GLN A 166 -19.47 14.25 -3.65
CA GLN A 166 -18.03 14.57 -3.61
C GLN A 166 -17.20 13.44 -2.99
N THR A 167 -17.43 12.20 -3.41
CA THR A 167 -16.67 11.01 -2.95
C THR A 167 -15.28 10.86 -3.57
N LEU A 168 -14.82 11.86 -4.33
CA LEU A 168 -13.58 11.81 -5.11
C LEU A 168 -12.36 11.46 -4.23
N GLY A 169 -12.23 12.06 -3.05
CA GLY A 169 -11.12 11.75 -2.14
C GLY A 169 -11.10 10.31 -1.66
N ILE A 170 -12.27 9.74 -1.34
CA ILE A 170 -12.38 8.32 -0.94
C ILE A 170 -12.13 7.41 -2.13
N GLU A 171 -12.58 7.77 -3.33
CA GLU A 171 -12.36 6.97 -4.53
C GLU A 171 -10.87 6.92 -4.91
N LEU A 172 -10.17 8.06 -4.87
CA LEU A 172 -8.73 8.13 -5.09
C LEU A 172 -7.96 7.39 -3.99
N GLY A 173 -8.35 7.57 -2.73
CA GLY A 173 -7.76 6.84 -1.61
C GLY A 173 -7.93 5.33 -1.75
N ALA A 174 -9.13 4.86 -2.09
CA ALA A 174 -9.40 3.44 -2.32
C ALA A 174 -8.56 2.89 -3.48
N MET A 175 -8.48 3.63 -4.60
CA MET A 175 -7.69 3.23 -5.76
C MET A 175 -6.21 3.07 -5.39
N TYR A 176 -5.65 4.04 -4.66
CA TYR A 176 -4.26 3.99 -4.22
C TYR A 176 -4.01 2.85 -3.22
N TRP A 177 -4.91 2.69 -2.25
CA TRP A 177 -4.78 1.67 -1.20
C TRP A 177 -4.84 0.26 -1.79
N HIS A 178 -5.85 -0.02 -2.64
CA HIS A 178 -5.96 -1.32 -3.32
C HIS A 178 -4.77 -1.61 -4.23
N PHE A 179 -4.21 -0.59 -4.88
CA PHE A 179 -3.00 -0.74 -5.70
C PHE A 179 -1.80 -1.15 -4.84
N LEU A 180 -1.58 -0.49 -3.69
CA LEU A 180 -0.51 -0.86 -2.77
C LEU A 180 -0.68 -2.27 -2.20
N ASP A 181 -1.90 -2.64 -1.83
CA ASP A 181 -2.21 -3.99 -1.32
C ASP A 181 -1.89 -5.06 -2.36
N LEU A 182 -2.32 -4.86 -3.61
CA LEU A 182 -2.06 -5.79 -4.72
C LEU A 182 -0.56 -5.88 -5.02
N LEU A 183 0.13 -4.74 -5.04
CA LEU A 183 1.57 -4.67 -5.25
C LEU A 183 2.32 -5.46 -4.17
N TRP A 184 1.90 -5.36 -2.91
CA TRP A 184 2.49 -6.14 -1.83
C TRP A 184 2.31 -7.64 -2.02
N VAL A 185 1.10 -8.09 -2.36
CA VAL A 185 0.82 -9.51 -2.61
C VAL A 185 1.69 -10.04 -3.74
N LEU A 186 1.88 -9.27 -4.81
CA LEU A 186 2.75 -9.62 -5.93
C LEU A 186 4.22 -9.71 -5.50
N LEU A 187 4.72 -8.74 -4.72
CA LEU A 187 6.08 -8.77 -4.18
C LEU A 187 6.28 -9.96 -3.24
N PHE A 188 5.33 -10.23 -2.35
CA PHE A 188 5.39 -11.36 -1.42
C PHE A 188 5.42 -12.70 -2.18
N LEU A 189 4.55 -12.88 -3.17
CA LEU A 189 4.56 -14.06 -4.05
C LEU A 189 5.90 -14.20 -4.78
N PHE A 190 6.42 -13.08 -5.30
CA PHE A 190 7.72 -13.08 -5.97
C PHE A 190 8.83 -13.51 -5.01
N LEU A 191 8.91 -12.96 -3.81
CA LEU A 191 9.91 -13.35 -2.81
C LEU A 191 9.74 -14.81 -2.35
N TYR A 192 8.51 -15.29 -2.24
CA TYR A 192 8.20 -16.67 -1.88
C TYR A 192 8.64 -17.68 -2.96
N PHE A 193 8.38 -17.39 -4.23
CA PHE A 193 8.80 -18.25 -5.34
C PHE A 193 10.30 -18.16 -5.66
N PHE A 194 10.91 -16.99 -5.47
CA PHE A 194 12.31 -16.74 -5.80
C PHE A 194 13.28 -16.89 -4.62
N LYS A 195 12.83 -17.49 -3.50
CA LYS A 195 13.71 -18.10 -2.49
C LYS A 195 14.86 -18.89 -3.15
#